data_AF-A0A8S3ZQY0-F1
#
_entry.id   AF-A0A8S3ZQY0-F1
#
_cell.length_a   1.000
_cell.length_b   1.000
_cell.length_c   1.000
_cell.angle_alpha   90.00
_cell.angle_beta   90.00
_cell.angle_gamma   90.00
#
_symmetry.space_group_name_H-M   'P 1'
#
loop_
_entity.id
_entity.type
_entity.pdbx_description
1 polymer ?
#
loop_
_entity_poly.entity_id
_entity_poly.type
_entity_poly.pdbx_seq_one_letter_code
_entity_poly.pdbx_strand_id
1 'polypeptide(L)'
;VYKIRLSSEPGYAYHDGSWSTDLVFPPDKKEIGPRESRAVCGGNPGFLAIQQAVFDSLTFEFMAREAQEKYQATNILLRRHPYPPYKVDYFNVALQQDLPFFMMLSFIVLVLGMVRDIVLEKERRLKETMKMLGISNWLHWVAWFTKHFLFLLITVTIMTLFLCVEVDASTGSAIAQTGSAVVFIYFLCFSVATITFCFAVSVFFSRANIGAAAGGILFFCFYVPVLFAQNKYSSLSWTSKVLACLDFQVAMSFGATLLSAFELNGEGIHFDNLSKGVSVDDGFSMLTVLIMLLVDSLIHCFIAWYVEAVFPGEYGVPQPFYFLFLNFRQRFKCGAKSCHV
;
A
#
# COMPACT_ATOMS: atom_id res chain seq x y z
N VAL A 1 -14.72 -17.92 48.47
CA VAL A 1 -13.59 -17.69 47.55
C VAL A 1 -14.06 -16.78 46.42
N TYR A 2 -13.88 -15.47 46.57
CA TYR A 2 -14.23 -14.53 45.50
C TYR A 2 -13.07 -14.49 44.51
N LYS A 3 -13.30 -14.99 43.29
CA LYS A 3 -12.32 -14.96 42.20
C LYS A 3 -12.54 -13.67 41.43
N ILE A 4 -11.78 -12.63 41.76
CA ILE A 4 -11.72 -11.40 40.95
C ILE A 4 -11.07 -11.81 39.63
N ARG A 5 -11.87 -12.06 38.59
CA ARG A 5 -11.39 -12.19 37.22
C ARG A 5 -11.29 -10.78 36.66
N LEU A 6 -10.10 -10.20 36.71
CA LEU A 6 -9.78 -9.09 35.83
C LEU A 6 -9.76 -9.67 34.42
N SER A 7 -10.36 -8.94 33.47
CA SER A 7 -10.19 -9.25 32.05
C SER A 7 -8.68 -9.28 31.76
N SER A 8 -8.18 -10.41 31.24
CA SER A 8 -6.81 -10.49 30.71
C SER A 8 -6.63 -9.64 29.46
N GLU A 9 -7.74 -9.13 28.92
CA GLU A 9 -7.78 -8.26 27.75
C GLU A 9 -8.00 -6.81 28.22
N PRO A 10 -7.03 -5.90 28.01
CA PRO A 10 -7.28 -4.48 28.22
C PRO A 10 -8.34 -4.00 27.22
N GLY A 11 -9.30 -3.21 27.72
CA GLY A 11 -10.38 -2.65 26.93
C GLY A 11 -9.88 -1.85 25.71
N TYR A 12 -10.41 -2.26 24.56
CA TYR A 12 -10.65 -1.55 23.30
C TYR A 12 -9.65 -0.48 22.84
N ALA A 13 -8.88 -0.84 21.81
CA ALA A 13 -8.61 0.03 20.65
C ALA A 13 -8.07 -0.72 19.41
N TYR A 14 -7.75 -2.03 19.48
CA TYR A 14 -7.21 -2.77 18.34
C TYR A 14 -7.83 -4.16 18.18
N HIS A 15 -8.02 -4.55 16.92
CA HIS A 15 -8.71 -5.77 16.50
C HIS A 15 -8.02 -7.10 16.84
N ASP A 16 -6.82 -7.07 17.43
CA ASP A 16 -6.17 -8.25 18.00
C ASP A 16 -5.90 -7.98 19.49
N GLY A 17 -6.78 -8.48 20.36
CA GLY A 17 -6.70 -8.36 21.83
C GLY A 17 -5.58 -9.17 22.49
N SER A 18 -4.47 -9.42 21.78
CA SER A 18 -3.35 -10.24 22.26
C SER A 18 -2.12 -9.38 22.53
N TRP A 19 -1.45 -9.66 23.65
CA TRP A 19 -0.17 -9.04 23.98
C TRP A 19 0.88 -9.53 22.97
N SER A 20 1.38 -8.63 22.12
CA SER A 20 2.51 -8.94 21.22
C SER A 20 3.82 -8.90 22.00
N THR A 21 4.12 -9.95 22.76
CA THR A 21 5.37 -10.08 23.52
C THR A 21 6.60 -10.32 22.63
N ASP A 22 6.37 -10.63 21.37
CA ASP A 22 7.41 -11.00 20.40
C ASP A 22 8.07 -9.78 19.74
N LEU A 23 7.49 -8.58 19.95
CA LEU A 23 7.95 -7.33 19.37
C LEU A 23 8.56 -6.43 20.44
N VAL A 24 9.70 -5.81 20.14
CA VAL A 24 10.36 -4.88 21.05
C VAL A 24 9.62 -3.54 21.05
N PHE A 25 9.04 -3.16 19.91
CA PHE A 25 8.23 -1.95 19.76
C PHE A 25 6.85 -2.24 19.18
N PRO A 26 5.81 -1.45 19.53
CA PRO A 26 4.51 -1.57 18.90
C PRO A 26 4.64 -1.35 17.38
N PRO A 27 4.12 -2.27 16.55
CA PRO A 27 4.28 -2.20 15.10
C PRO A 27 3.44 -1.07 14.49
N ASP A 28 2.33 -0.72 15.13
CA ASP A 28 1.43 0.36 14.72
C ASP A 28 1.56 1.57 15.66
N LYS A 29 2.40 2.55 15.30
CA LYS A 29 2.38 3.89 15.92
C LYS A 29 1.19 4.74 15.42
N LYS A 30 -0.01 4.14 15.27
CA LYS A 30 -1.20 4.91 14.85
C LYS A 30 -1.67 5.88 15.95
N GLU A 31 -1.32 5.62 17.21
CA GLU A 31 -1.58 6.56 18.30
C GLU A 31 -0.45 7.58 18.41
N ILE A 32 -0.81 8.85 18.18
CA ILE A 32 0.11 9.96 18.29
C ILE A 32 0.21 10.40 19.76
N GLY A 33 1.35 10.12 20.39
CA GLY A 33 1.67 10.58 21.74
C GLY A 33 1.28 9.59 22.86
N PRO A 34 1.29 10.05 24.13
CA PRO A 34 1.01 9.20 25.28
C PRO A 34 -0.48 8.86 25.41
N ARG A 35 -0.74 7.64 25.88
CA ARG A 35 -2.07 7.21 26.35
C ARG A 35 -2.60 8.21 27.38
N GLU A 36 -3.76 8.79 27.10
CA GLU A 36 -4.40 9.86 27.90
C GLU A 36 -3.46 11.03 28.21
N SER A 37 -3.06 11.76 27.15
CA SER A 37 -2.16 12.91 27.23
C SER A 37 -2.56 13.97 28.27
N ARG A 38 -3.87 14.19 28.48
CA ARG A 38 -4.43 15.18 29.39
C ARG A 38 -4.48 14.72 30.85
N ALA A 39 -4.31 13.43 31.15
CA ALA A 39 -4.38 12.90 32.50
C ALA A 39 -2.97 12.84 33.12
N VAL A 40 -2.74 13.62 34.18
CA VAL A 40 -1.46 13.66 34.91
C VAL A 40 -1.10 12.28 35.49
N CYS A 41 -2.11 11.49 35.85
CA CYS A 41 -1.95 10.16 36.46
C CYS A 41 -2.04 9.00 35.45
N GLY A 42 -2.15 9.27 34.14
CA GLY A 42 -2.20 8.22 33.11
C GLY A 42 -3.51 7.44 33.04
N GLY A 43 -4.64 8.12 33.29
CA GLY A 43 -5.98 7.53 33.17
C GLY A 43 -6.70 7.30 34.48
N ASN A 44 -7.82 6.57 34.42
CA ASN A 44 -8.59 6.20 35.60
C ASN A 44 -7.92 5.02 36.33
N PRO A 45 -7.39 5.19 37.56
CA PRO A 45 -6.57 4.19 38.24
C PRO A 45 -7.38 3.02 38.84
N GLY A 46 -8.52 2.66 38.25
CA GLY A 46 -9.54 1.82 38.86
C GLY A 46 -9.02 0.52 39.50
N PHE A 47 -8.09 -0.19 38.84
CA PHE A 47 -7.48 -1.39 39.41
C PHE A 47 -6.38 -1.09 40.45
N LEU A 48 -5.57 -0.05 40.22
CA LEU A 48 -4.48 0.35 41.13
C LEU A 48 -5.01 0.76 42.51
N ALA A 49 -6.15 1.45 42.55
CA ALA A 49 -6.80 1.82 43.81
C ALA A 49 -7.23 0.59 44.64
N ILE A 50 -7.77 -0.44 43.96
CA ILE A 50 -8.14 -1.71 44.61
C ILE A 50 -6.88 -2.45 45.07
N GLN A 51 -5.86 -2.50 44.22
CA GLN A 51 -4.57 -3.12 44.56
C GLN A 51 -3.97 -2.47 45.81
N GLN A 52 -3.92 -1.14 45.86
CA GLN A 52 -3.44 -0.40 47.02
C GLN A 52 -4.26 -0.72 48.27
N ALA A 53 -5.61 -0.70 48.19
CA ALA A 53 -6.47 -1.01 49.33
C ALA A 53 -6.27 -2.44 49.87
N VAL A 54 -6.02 -3.43 49.00
CA VAL A 54 -5.71 -4.81 49.40
C VAL A 54 -4.31 -4.92 50.01
N PHE A 55 -3.32 -4.21 49.49
CA PHE A 55 -1.99 -4.19 50.10
C PHE A 55 -2.00 -3.50 51.46
N ASP A 56 -2.76 -2.42 51.62
CA ASP A 56 -2.95 -1.72 52.90
C ASP A 56 -3.60 -2.64 53.95
N SER A 57 -4.58 -3.47 53.57
CA SER A 57 -5.20 -4.41 54.50
C SER A 57 -4.27 -5.56 54.89
N LEU A 58 -3.54 -6.14 53.93
CA LEU A 58 -2.58 -7.22 54.20
C LEU A 58 -1.40 -6.75 55.05
N THR A 59 -0.90 -5.53 54.82
CA THR A 59 0.18 -4.96 55.64
C THR A 59 -0.29 -4.70 57.07
N PHE A 60 -1.55 -4.33 57.28
CA PHE A 60 -2.13 -4.19 58.62
C PHE A 60 -2.34 -5.54 59.34
N GLU A 61 -2.54 -6.64 58.62
CA GLU A 61 -2.79 -7.94 59.23
C GLU A 61 -1.50 -8.73 59.51
N PHE A 62 -0.50 -8.68 58.61
CA PHE A 62 0.65 -9.59 58.65
C PHE A 62 1.98 -8.95 59.05
N MET A 63 2.10 -7.62 59.10
CA MET A 63 3.36 -6.95 59.47
C MET A 63 3.43 -6.63 60.98
N ALA A 64 4.64 -6.67 61.53
CA ALA A 64 4.88 -6.24 62.91
C ALA A 64 4.53 -4.75 63.10
N ARG A 65 4.08 -4.36 64.31
CA ARG A 65 3.68 -2.98 64.66
C ARG A 65 4.70 -1.91 64.22
N GLU A 66 5.98 -2.20 64.39
CA GLU A 66 7.06 -1.28 64.03
C GLU A 66 7.15 -1.03 62.50
N ALA A 67 6.81 -2.03 61.69
CA ALA A 67 6.75 -1.89 60.23
C ALA A 67 5.47 -1.19 59.77
N GLN A 68 4.36 -1.32 60.52
CA GLN A 68 3.10 -0.62 60.25
C GLN A 68 3.23 0.89 60.44
N GLU A 69 3.86 1.32 61.53
CA GLU A 69 4.09 2.75 61.80
C GLU A 69 4.97 3.38 60.70
N LYS A 70 5.99 2.67 60.23
CA LYS A 70 6.82 3.10 59.08
C LYS A 70 6.04 3.16 57.78
N TYR A 71 5.15 2.19 57.53
CA TYR A 71 4.32 2.16 56.33
C TYR A 71 3.31 3.32 56.30
N GLN A 72 2.61 3.57 57.42
CA GLN A 72 1.67 4.69 57.54
C GLN A 72 2.35 6.07 57.41
N ALA A 73 3.62 6.17 57.80
CA ALA A 73 4.43 7.37 57.60
C ALA A 73 4.93 7.54 56.14
N THR A 74 4.80 6.52 55.30
CA THR A 74 5.29 6.54 53.92
C THR A 74 4.21 7.04 52.96
N ASN A 75 4.47 8.17 52.30
CA ASN A 75 3.59 8.67 51.24
C ASN A 75 3.88 7.98 49.91
N ILE A 76 2.97 7.14 49.44
CA ILE A 76 3.04 6.49 48.12
C ILE A 76 2.38 7.42 47.10
N LEU A 77 3.18 7.93 46.16
CA LEU A 77 2.72 8.79 45.07
C LEU A 77 2.83 8.05 43.74
N LEU A 78 1.76 8.09 42.95
CA LEU A 78 1.78 7.60 41.59
C LEU A 78 2.18 8.75 40.67
N ARG A 79 3.19 8.53 39.83
CA ARG A 79 3.59 9.48 38.79
C ARG A 79 3.78 8.76 37.47
N ARG A 80 3.26 9.36 36.39
CA ARG A 80 3.49 8.85 35.05
C ARG A 80 4.98 8.97 34.69
N HIS A 81 5.51 7.98 34.00
CA HIS A 81 6.83 8.08 33.39
C HIS A 81 6.85 9.27 32.41
N PRO A 82 7.94 10.07 32.36
CA PRO A 82 8.06 11.13 31.37
C PRO A 82 7.94 10.54 29.96
N TYR A 83 7.13 11.17 29.12
CA TYR A 83 7.00 10.82 27.71
C TYR A 83 7.87 11.81 26.91
N PRO A 84 8.60 11.36 25.87
CA PRO A 84 9.41 12.24 25.04
C PRO A 84 8.55 13.34 24.39
N PRO A 85 9.14 14.48 24.00
CA PRO A 85 8.40 15.51 23.28
C PRO A 85 7.84 14.93 21.98
N TYR A 86 6.57 15.20 21.71
CA TYR A 86 5.86 14.71 20.52
C TYR A 86 5.10 15.87 19.87
N LYS A 87 4.91 15.78 18.55
CA LYS A 87 4.03 16.66 17.79
C LYS A 87 2.81 15.86 17.38
N VAL A 88 1.63 16.48 17.46
CA VAL A 88 0.39 15.86 16.98
C VAL A 88 0.12 16.38 15.60
N ASP A 89 0.22 15.49 14.61
CA ASP A 89 -0.12 15.79 13.23
C ASP A 89 -1.09 14.74 12.69
N TYR A 90 -2.36 15.13 12.62
CA TYR A 90 -3.43 14.27 12.09
C TYR A 90 -3.34 14.09 10.58
N PHE A 91 -2.63 14.98 9.87
CA PHE A 91 -2.49 14.90 8.43
C PHE A 91 -1.72 13.64 8.00
N ASN A 92 -0.67 13.28 8.72
CA ASN A 92 0.11 12.06 8.44
C ASN A 92 -0.73 10.78 8.57
N VAL A 93 -1.65 10.71 9.54
CA VAL A 93 -2.56 9.58 9.70
C VAL A 93 -3.58 9.53 8.57
N ALA A 94 -4.11 10.68 8.16
CA ALA A 94 -4.97 10.77 6.97
C ALA A 94 -4.21 10.37 5.70
N LEU A 95 -2.94 10.74 5.56
CA LEU A 95 -2.08 10.36 4.43
C LEU A 95 -1.89 8.84 4.35
N GLN A 96 -1.76 8.14 5.49
CA GLN A 96 -1.66 6.67 5.53
C GLN A 96 -2.94 5.98 5.03
N GLN A 97 -4.11 6.46 5.43
CA GLN A 97 -5.39 5.77 5.15
C GLN A 97 -6.05 6.23 3.86
N ASP A 98 -6.06 7.54 3.59
CA ASP A 98 -6.88 8.15 2.56
C ASP A 98 -6.13 8.36 1.23
N LEU A 99 -4.80 8.45 1.25
CA LEU A 99 -4.02 8.66 0.01
C LEU A 99 -4.25 7.53 -1.03
N PRO A 100 -4.21 6.24 -0.67
CA PRO A 100 -4.49 5.17 -1.63
C PRO A 100 -5.92 5.24 -2.18
N PHE A 101 -6.88 5.66 -1.35
CA PHE A 101 -8.27 5.83 -1.75
C PHE A 101 -8.43 6.96 -2.78
N PHE A 102 -7.84 8.13 -2.52
CA PHE A 102 -7.86 9.25 -3.47
C PHE A 102 -7.16 8.92 -4.78
N MET A 103 -6.05 8.17 -4.72
CA MET A 103 -5.33 7.72 -5.91
C MET A 103 -6.17 6.75 -6.74
N MET A 104 -6.87 5.82 -6.10
CA MET A 104 -7.82 4.93 -6.77
C MET A 104 -8.95 5.73 -7.47
N LEU A 105 -9.59 6.67 -6.77
CA LEU A 105 -10.65 7.50 -7.36
C LEU A 105 -10.15 8.39 -8.51
N SER A 106 -8.93 8.92 -8.41
CA SER A 106 -8.37 9.80 -9.44
C SER A 106 -8.02 9.01 -10.71
N PHE A 107 -7.45 7.82 -10.55
CA PHE A 107 -6.95 7.01 -11.66
C PHE A 107 -8.04 6.19 -12.34
N ILE A 108 -9.20 5.98 -11.72
CA ILE A 108 -10.28 5.20 -12.35
C ILE A 108 -10.76 5.81 -13.67
N VAL A 109 -10.89 7.15 -13.74
CA VAL A 109 -11.29 7.86 -14.97
C VAL A 109 -10.24 7.68 -16.05
N LEU A 110 -8.96 7.66 -15.66
CA LEU A 110 -7.84 7.43 -16.57
C LEU A 110 -7.87 6.00 -17.10
N VAL A 111 -8.07 5.00 -16.23
CA VAL A 111 -8.17 3.59 -16.62
C VAL A 111 -9.34 3.37 -17.58
N LEU A 112 -10.52 3.91 -17.28
CA LEU A 112 -11.69 3.85 -18.15
C LEU A 112 -11.38 4.43 -19.54
N GLY A 113 -10.74 5.60 -19.59
CA GLY A 113 -10.35 6.26 -20.84
C GLY A 113 -9.31 5.47 -21.63
N MET A 114 -8.26 4.99 -20.96
CA MET A 114 -7.18 4.22 -21.60
C MET A 114 -7.68 2.91 -22.21
N VAL A 115 -8.44 2.12 -21.44
CA VAL A 115 -8.99 0.85 -21.95
C VAL A 115 -9.96 1.13 -23.09
N ARG A 116 -10.82 2.16 -22.96
CA ARG A 116 -11.74 2.55 -24.05
C ARG A 116 -10.98 2.89 -25.32
N ASP A 117 -9.96 3.73 -25.26
CA ASP A 117 -9.23 4.21 -26.42
C ASP A 117 -8.57 3.06 -27.19
N ILE A 118 -7.90 2.14 -26.48
CA ILE A 118 -7.22 0.99 -27.09
C ILE A 118 -8.23 0.01 -27.71
N VAL A 119 -9.30 -0.30 -26.98
CA VAL A 119 -10.33 -1.22 -27.49
C VAL A 119 -11.14 -0.56 -28.61
N LEU A 120 -11.32 0.76 -28.60
CA LEU A 120 -11.97 1.50 -29.69
C LEU A 120 -11.14 1.46 -30.97
N GLU A 121 -9.81 1.56 -30.88
CA GLU A 121 -8.93 1.38 -32.02
C GLU A 121 -9.04 -0.04 -32.60
N LYS A 122 -9.10 -1.05 -31.73
CA LYS A 122 -9.34 -2.46 -32.09
C LYS A 122 -10.71 -2.65 -32.75
N GLU A 123 -11.76 -2.07 -32.19
CA GLU A 123 -13.13 -2.13 -32.70
C GLU A 123 -13.26 -1.48 -34.09
N ARG A 124 -12.58 -0.35 -34.31
CA ARG A 124 -12.52 0.34 -35.61
C ARG A 124 -11.54 -0.28 -36.60
N ARG A 125 -10.82 -1.34 -36.19
CA ARG A 125 -9.83 -2.07 -37.01
C ARG A 125 -8.67 -1.23 -37.51
N LEU A 126 -8.40 -0.10 -36.85
CA LEU A 126 -7.32 0.81 -37.25
C LEU A 126 -5.93 0.16 -37.05
N LYS A 127 -5.81 -0.70 -36.04
CA LYS A 127 -4.58 -1.46 -35.80
C LYS A 127 -4.26 -2.44 -36.94
N GLU A 128 -5.26 -3.14 -37.48
CA GLU A 128 -5.05 -4.09 -38.58
C GLU A 128 -4.78 -3.39 -39.92
N THR A 129 -5.43 -2.24 -40.17
CA THR A 129 -5.12 -1.43 -41.35
C THR A 129 -3.68 -0.93 -41.31
N MET A 130 -3.18 -0.50 -40.16
CA MET A 130 -1.79 -0.09 -39.98
C MET A 130 -0.79 -1.25 -40.15
N LYS A 131 -1.13 -2.46 -39.68
CA LYS A 131 -0.30 -3.66 -39.94
C LYS A 131 -0.24 -4.00 -41.43
N MET A 132 -1.35 -3.87 -42.16
CA MET A 132 -1.36 -4.07 -43.63
C MET A 132 -0.49 -3.04 -44.37
N LEU A 133 -0.32 -1.84 -43.79
CA LEU A 133 0.60 -0.81 -44.30
C LEU A 133 2.08 -1.07 -43.94
N GLY A 134 2.38 -2.19 -43.29
CA GLY A 134 3.75 -2.61 -42.96
C GLY A 134 4.23 -2.18 -41.57
N ILE A 135 3.36 -1.63 -40.72
CA ILE A 135 3.74 -1.23 -39.36
C ILE A 135 3.80 -2.47 -38.45
N SER A 136 4.91 -2.62 -37.73
CA SER A 136 5.11 -3.73 -36.80
C SER A 136 4.24 -3.61 -35.54
N ASN A 137 3.70 -4.74 -35.06
CA ASN A 137 2.79 -4.76 -33.90
C ASN A 137 3.35 -4.13 -32.61
N TRP A 138 4.64 -4.34 -32.33
CA TRP A 138 5.29 -3.82 -31.13
C TRP A 138 5.29 -2.28 -31.09
N LEU A 139 5.34 -1.63 -32.26
CA LEU A 139 5.37 -0.19 -32.38
C LEU A 139 4.05 0.44 -31.94
N HIS A 140 2.91 -0.25 -32.17
CA HIS A 140 1.61 0.20 -31.68
C HIS A 140 1.57 0.24 -30.15
N TRP A 141 2.05 -0.82 -29.49
CA TRP A 141 2.09 -0.87 -28.03
C TRP A 141 3.02 0.18 -27.43
N VAL A 142 4.18 0.40 -28.05
CA VAL A 142 5.09 1.46 -27.62
C VAL A 142 4.48 2.84 -27.84
N ALA A 143 3.78 3.08 -28.95
CA ALA A 143 3.10 4.36 -29.18
C ALA A 143 2.01 4.64 -28.12
N TRP A 144 1.18 3.65 -27.80
CA TRP A 144 0.19 3.75 -26.73
C TRP A 144 0.85 3.97 -25.37
N PHE A 145 1.93 3.23 -25.07
CA PHE A 145 2.68 3.39 -23.84
C PHE A 145 3.23 4.79 -23.71
N THR A 146 3.94 5.28 -24.73
CA THR A 146 4.54 6.62 -24.74
C THR A 146 3.48 7.72 -24.60
N LYS A 147 2.35 7.62 -25.32
CA LYS A 147 1.24 8.57 -25.22
C LYS A 147 0.71 8.67 -23.78
N HIS A 148 0.38 7.54 -23.17
CA HIS A 148 -0.17 7.53 -21.82
C HIS A 148 0.87 7.82 -20.74
N PHE A 149 2.11 7.38 -20.94
CA PHE A 149 3.23 7.66 -20.05
C PHE A 149 3.54 9.16 -19.99
N LEU A 150 3.58 9.86 -21.13
CA LEU A 150 3.78 11.32 -21.14
C LEU A 150 2.63 12.07 -20.46
N PHE A 151 1.39 11.64 -20.69
CA PHE A 151 0.24 12.22 -20.01
C PHE A 151 0.29 11.99 -18.49
N LEU A 152 0.66 10.77 -18.06
CA LEU A 152 0.78 10.43 -16.65
C LEU A 152 2.01 11.07 -15.99
N LEU A 153 3.09 11.27 -16.72
CA LEU A 153 4.26 12.00 -16.25
C LEU A 153 3.88 13.42 -15.81
N ILE A 154 3.13 14.14 -16.65
CA ILE A 154 2.67 15.51 -16.32
C ILE A 154 1.78 15.48 -15.07
N THR A 155 0.80 14.57 -15.00
CA THR A 155 -0.08 14.48 -13.82
C THR A 155 0.68 14.10 -12.55
N VAL A 156 1.61 13.15 -12.62
CA VAL A 156 2.45 12.77 -11.47
C VAL A 156 3.36 13.92 -11.03
N THR A 157 3.98 14.66 -11.95
CA THR A 157 4.78 15.85 -11.57
C THR A 157 3.92 16.85 -10.78
N ILE A 158 2.71 17.15 -11.27
CA ILE A 158 1.79 18.06 -10.58
C ILE A 158 1.41 17.51 -9.20
N MET A 159 1.05 16.23 -9.09
CA MET A 159 0.72 15.61 -7.80
C MET A 159 1.88 15.69 -6.81
N THR A 160 3.11 15.44 -7.27
CA THR A 160 4.29 15.51 -6.41
C THR A 160 4.61 16.92 -5.96
N LEU A 161 4.40 17.91 -6.82
CA LEU A 161 4.53 19.32 -6.46
C LEU A 161 3.50 19.71 -5.39
N PHE A 162 2.24 19.32 -5.55
CA PHE A 162 1.20 19.59 -4.55
C PHE A 162 1.48 18.95 -3.18
N LEU A 163 2.10 17.76 -3.15
CA LEU A 163 2.40 17.05 -1.90
C LEU A 163 3.70 17.51 -1.23
N CYS A 164 4.71 17.90 -2.00
CA CYS A 164 6.04 18.19 -1.48
C CYS A 164 6.39 19.68 -1.39
N VAL A 165 5.73 20.55 -2.17
CA VAL A 165 6.03 21.99 -2.15
C VAL A 165 5.26 22.68 -1.04
N GLU A 166 5.97 23.47 -0.24
CA GLU A 166 5.38 24.36 0.75
C GLU A 166 4.57 25.44 0.03
N VAL A 167 3.24 25.42 0.20
CA VAL A 167 2.36 26.41 -0.44
C VAL A 167 2.46 27.77 0.26
N ASP A 168 2.68 27.79 1.56
CA ASP A 168 2.91 28.99 2.37
C ASP A 168 3.87 28.69 3.54
N ALA A 169 4.70 29.66 3.91
CA ALA A 169 5.61 29.56 5.06
C ALA A 169 4.90 29.31 6.41
N SER A 170 3.59 29.57 6.48
CA SER A 170 2.74 29.28 7.64
C SER A 170 2.10 27.90 7.63
N THR A 171 1.98 27.27 6.45
CA THR A 171 1.15 26.06 6.24
C THR A 171 2.02 24.81 6.08
N GLY A 172 3.32 24.96 5.83
CA GLY A 172 4.26 23.85 5.68
C GLY A 172 3.96 22.98 4.45
N SER A 173 4.76 21.95 4.23
CA SER A 173 4.54 20.93 3.20
C SER A 173 3.76 19.75 3.80
N ALA A 174 2.93 19.13 2.97
CA ALA A 174 2.20 17.92 3.35
C ALA A 174 3.15 16.76 3.66
N ILE A 175 4.25 16.66 2.91
CA ILE A 175 5.35 15.74 3.15
C ILE A 175 6.62 16.59 3.26
N ALA A 176 7.13 16.75 4.48
CA ALA A 176 8.19 17.72 4.78
C ALA A 176 9.57 17.08 4.85
N GLN A 177 9.67 15.87 5.39
CA GLN A 177 10.94 15.18 5.63
C GLN A 177 11.32 14.29 4.45
N THR A 178 10.37 13.70 3.74
CA THR A 178 10.70 12.81 2.62
C THR A 178 11.18 13.56 1.38
N GLY A 179 12.20 13.04 0.71
CA GLY A 179 12.74 13.63 -0.52
C GLY A 179 11.73 13.58 -1.66
N SER A 180 11.44 14.73 -2.28
CA SER A 180 10.44 14.86 -3.36
C SER A 180 10.69 13.93 -4.56
N ALA A 181 11.96 13.66 -4.89
CA ALA A 181 12.33 12.73 -5.96
C ALA A 181 11.89 11.28 -5.68
N VAL A 182 11.89 10.84 -4.41
CA VAL A 182 11.45 9.49 -4.04
C VAL A 182 9.93 9.37 -4.22
N VAL A 183 9.18 10.38 -3.78
CA VAL A 183 7.72 10.45 -3.96
C VAL A 183 7.37 10.46 -5.46
N PHE A 184 8.14 11.20 -6.26
CA PHE A 184 7.97 11.22 -7.72
C PHE A 184 8.20 9.85 -8.36
N ILE A 185 9.31 9.17 -8.03
CA ILE A 185 9.61 7.83 -8.55
C ILE A 185 8.53 6.83 -8.13
N TYR A 186 8.05 6.92 -6.89
CA TYR A 186 6.99 6.07 -6.38
C TYR A 186 5.70 6.17 -7.18
N PHE A 187 5.17 7.38 -7.36
CA PHE A 187 3.97 7.59 -8.18
C PHE A 187 4.20 7.24 -9.65
N LEU A 188 5.40 7.48 -10.18
CA LEU A 188 5.75 7.11 -11.55
C LEU A 188 5.70 5.60 -11.76
N CYS A 189 6.28 4.81 -10.85
CA CYS A 189 6.21 3.35 -10.87
C CYS A 189 4.75 2.85 -10.81
N PHE A 190 3.93 3.46 -9.95
CA PHE A 190 2.50 3.15 -9.89
C PHE A 190 1.76 3.48 -11.19
N SER A 191 2.07 4.61 -11.83
CA SER A 191 1.54 4.97 -13.14
C SER A 191 1.93 3.96 -14.21
N VAL A 192 3.18 3.51 -14.24
CA VAL A 192 3.65 2.48 -15.18
C VAL A 192 2.88 1.17 -14.96
N ALA A 193 2.76 0.72 -13.71
CA ALA A 193 1.96 -0.47 -13.38
C ALA A 193 0.51 -0.32 -13.85
N THR A 194 -0.12 0.85 -13.64
CA THR A 194 -1.50 1.12 -14.07
C THR A 194 -1.65 1.11 -15.60
N ILE A 195 -0.71 1.67 -16.37
CA ILE A 195 -0.74 1.63 -17.84
C ILE A 195 -0.68 0.18 -18.33
N THR A 196 0.27 -0.60 -17.80
CA THR A 196 0.44 -2.00 -18.20
C THR A 196 -0.75 -2.87 -17.81
N PHE A 197 -1.38 -2.60 -16.67
CA PHE A 197 -2.66 -3.20 -16.28
C PHE A 197 -3.76 -2.91 -17.31
N CYS A 198 -3.90 -1.64 -17.75
CA CYS A 198 -4.87 -1.28 -18.79
C CYS A 198 -4.60 -2.04 -20.10
N PHE A 199 -3.33 -2.24 -20.47
CA PHE A 199 -2.98 -3.04 -21.64
C PHE A 199 -3.41 -4.49 -21.48
N ALA A 200 -3.09 -5.12 -20.35
CA ALA A 200 -3.50 -6.49 -20.06
C ALA A 200 -5.02 -6.67 -20.17
N VAL A 201 -5.79 -5.76 -19.57
CA VAL A 201 -7.26 -5.78 -19.64
C VAL A 201 -7.76 -5.57 -21.07
N SER A 202 -7.21 -4.60 -21.81
CA SER A 202 -7.69 -4.22 -23.15
C SER A 202 -7.65 -5.38 -24.15
N VAL A 203 -6.71 -6.31 -24.02
CA VAL A 203 -6.55 -7.42 -24.98
C VAL A 203 -7.74 -8.38 -24.94
N PHE A 204 -8.38 -8.57 -23.78
CA PHE A 204 -9.51 -9.48 -23.60
C PHE A 204 -10.82 -9.00 -24.24
N PHE A 205 -10.94 -7.70 -24.55
CA PHE A 205 -12.18 -7.12 -25.04
C PHE A 205 -12.07 -6.71 -26.53
N SER A 206 -13.22 -6.74 -27.21
CA SER A 206 -13.34 -6.32 -28.62
C SER A 206 -14.29 -5.14 -28.81
N ARG A 207 -15.08 -4.77 -27.78
CA ARG A 207 -16.05 -3.67 -27.80
C ARG A 207 -15.64 -2.60 -26.80
N ALA A 208 -15.50 -1.34 -27.24
CA ALA A 208 -14.88 -0.28 -26.45
C ALA A 208 -15.61 0.00 -25.12
N ASN A 209 -16.93 0.13 -25.15
CA ASN A 209 -17.71 0.47 -23.96
C ASN A 209 -17.73 -0.68 -22.93
N ILE A 210 -17.79 -1.93 -23.40
CA ILE A 210 -17.74 -3.11 -22.52
C ILE A 210 -16.35 -3.24 -21.90
N GLY A 211 -15.29 -3.07 -22.70
CA GLY A 211 -13.92 -3.09 -22.21
C GLY A 211 -13.65 -1.99 -21.18
N ALA A 212 -14.11 -0.77 -21.44
CA ALA A 212 -13.99 0.34 -20.49
C ALA A 212 -14.69 0.01 -19.15
N ALA A 213 -15.96 -0.39 -19.20
CA ALA A 213 -16.72 -0.74 -17.99
C ALA A 213 -16.05 -1.88 -17.20
N ALA A 214 -15.62 -2.94 -17.89
CA ALA A 214 -14.92 -4.05 -17.26
C ALA A 214 -13.56 -3.63 -16.66
N GLY A 215 -12.81 -2.76 -17.33
CA GLY A 215 -11.54 -2.24 -16.82
C GLY A 215 -11.71 -1.41 -15.54
N GLY A 216 -12.75 -0.57 -15.47
CA GLY A 216 -13.08 0.17 -14.25
C GLY A 216 -13.51 -0.76 -13.10
N ILE A 217 -14.35 -1.76 -13.38
CA ILE A 217 -14.77 -2.75 -12.38
C ILE A 217 -13.57 -3.53 -11.87
N LEU A 218 -12.71 -4.04 -12.77
CA LEU A 218 -11.50 -4.77 -12.37
C LEU A 218 -10.59 -3.88 -11.52
N PHE A 219 -10.33 -2.64 -11.94
CA PHE A 219 -9.50 -1.70 -11.17
C PHE A 219 -10.01 -1.49 -9.74
N PHE A 220 -11.34 -1.43 -9.56
CA PHE A 220 -11.97 -1.38 -8.25
C PHE A 220 -11.87 -2.71 -7.49
N CYS A 221 -12.01 -3.85 -8.16
CA CYS A 221 -11.83 -5.17 -7.55
C CYS A 221 -10.40 -5.35 -6.99
N PHE A 222 -9.37 -4.90 -7.70
CA PHE A 222 -7.98 -4.88 -7.21
C PHE A 222 -7.79 -3.94 -6.01
N TYR A 223 -8.69 -2.98 -5.77
CA TYR A 223 -8.66 -2.16 -4.56
C TYR A 223 -9.24 -2.87 -3.33
N VAL A 224 -10.12 -3.88 -3.48
CA VAL A 224 -10.77 -4.55 -2.34
C VAL A 224 -9.77 -5.18 -1.36
N PRO A 225 -8.70 -5.89 -1.79
CA PRO A 225 -7.68 -6.42 -0.89
C PRO A 225 -7.00 -5.36 -0.01
N VAL A 226 -6.88 -4.12 -0.48
CA VAL A 226 -6.28 -2.99 0.27
C VAL A 226 -7.00 -2.77 1.60
N LEU A 227 -8.33 -2.83 1.61
CA LEU A 227 -9.16 -2.60 2.79
C LEU A 227 -8.87 -3.59 3.92
N PHE A 228 -8.49 -4.82 3.58
CA PHE A 228 -8.13 -5.84 4.56
C PHE A 228 -6.64 -5.78 4.93
N ALA A 229 -5.80 -5.53 3.93
CA ALA A 229 -4.34 -5.51 4.09
C ALA A 229 -3.87 -4.35 4.99
N GLN A 230 -4.47 -3.16 4.88
CA GLN A 230 -4.15 -2.01 5.74
C GLN A 230 -4.46 -2.27 7.21
N ASN A 231 -5.59 -2.91 7.50
CA ASN A 231 -6.01 -3.19 8.88
C ASN A 231 -5.12 -4.24 9.56
N LYS A 232 -4.51 -5.13 8.78
CA LYS A 232 -3.66 -6.22 9.28
C LYS A 232 -2.17 -6.02 9.00
N TYR A 233 -1.75 -4.82 8.57
CA TYR A 233 -0.38 -4.56 8.14
C TYR A 233 0.67 -4.99 9.17
N SER A 234 0.41 -4.71 10.45
CA SER A 234 1.27 -5.05 11.59
C SER A 234 1.37 -6.56 11.85
N SER A 235 0.30 -7.32 11.64
CA SER A 235 0.26 -8.77 11.89
C SER A 235 0.79 -9.61 10.71
N LEU A 236 1.02 -9.00 9.54
CA LEU A 236 1.48 -9.72 8.35
C LEU A 236 2.98 -10.02 8.39
N SER A 237 3.33 -11.27 8.08
CA SER A 237 4.73 -11.66 7.86
C SER A 237 5.34 -10.93 6.67
N TRP A 238 6.68 -10.80 6.64
CA TRP A 238 7.39 -10.17 5.54
C TRP A 238 7.04 -10.78 4.16
N THR A 239 7.03 -12.11 4.04
CA THR A 239 6.69 -12.79 2.79
C THR A 239 5.26 -12.52 2.35
N SER A 240 4.31 -12.50 3.29
CA SER A 240 2.92 -12.15 2.96
C SER A 240 2.77 -10.70 2.51
N LYS A 241 3.55 -9.76 3.07
CA LYS A 241 3.56 -8.37 2.60
C LYS A 241 4.07 -8.29 1.16
N VAL A 242 5.17 -8.95 0.85
CA VAL A 242 5.74 -9.01 -0.51
C VAL A 242 4.76 -9.64 -1.50
N LEU A 243 4.16 -10.78 -1.17
CA LEU A 243 3.18 -11.44 -2.05
C LEU A 243 1.92 -10.60 -2.24
N ALA A 244 1.47 -9.89 -1.20
CA ALA A 244 0.34 -8.98 -1.32
C ALA A 244 0.65 -7.79 -2.24
N CYS A 245 1.92 -7.36 -2.32
CA CYS A 245 2.37 -6.34 -3.27
C CYS A 245 2.42 -6.79 -4.73
N LEU A 246 2.08 -8.05 -5.06
CA LEU A 246 1.80 -8.44 -6.46
C LEU A 246 0.50 -7.82 -7.00
N ASP A 247 -0.34 -7.32 -6.09
CA ASP A 247 -1.43 -6.43 -6.45
C ASP A 247 -0.92 -4.99 -6.37
N PHE A 248 -0.82 -4.34 -7.53
CA PHE A 248 -0.29 -2.98 -7.64
C PHE A 248 -1.08 -1.95 -6.80
N GLN A 249 -2.36 -2.19 -6.50
CA GLN A 249 -3.16 -1.33 -5.60
C GLN A 249 -2.76 -1.54 -4.14
N VAL A 250 -2.43 -2.77 -3.74
CA VAL A 250 -1.90 -3.06 -2.40
C VAL A 250 -0.49 -2.54 -2.24
N ALA A 251 0.36 -2.67 -3.27
CA ALA A 251 1.69 -2.06 -3.29
C ALA A 251 1.59 -0.53 -3.10
N MET A 252 0.63 0.12 -3.78
CA MET A 252 0.35 1.55 -3.63
C MET A 252 -0.14 1.93 -2.21
N SER A 253 -0.86 1.03 -1.54
CA SER A 253 -1.30 1.26 -0.17
C SER A 253 -0.19 1.09 0.86
N PHE A 254 0.61 0.03 0.71
CA PHE A 254 1.73 -0.23 1.60
C PHE A 254 2.84 0.80 1.45
N GLY A 255 3.11 1.28 0.23
CA GLY A 255 4.05 2.39 0.03
C GLY A 255 3.57 3.69 0.67
N ALA A 256 2.26 4.00 0.62
CA ALA A 256 1.69 5.16 1.32
C ALA A 256 1.80 5.02 2.85
N THR A 257 1.60 3.80 3.36
CA THR A 257 1.76 3.49 4.79
C THR A 257 3.21 3.67 5.24
N LEU A 258 4.17 3.17 4.46
CA LEU A 258 5.60 3.36 4.73
C LEU A 258 5.98 4.85 4.68
N LEU A 259 5.51 5.57 3.66
CA LEU A 259 5.76 7.01 3.48
C LEU A 259 5.31 7.80 4.71
N SER A 260 4.06 7.60 5.16
CA SER A 260 3.55 8.23 6.37
C SER A 260 4.34 7.82 7.63
N ALA A 261 4.70 6.54 7.75
CA ALA A 261 5.42 6.07 8.93
C ALA A 261 6.85 6.61 9.05
N PHE A 262 7.55 6.79 7.93
CA PHE A 262 8.86 7.47 7.90
C PHE A 262 8.76 8.96 8.19
N GLU A 263 7.69 9.61 7.72
CA GLU A 263 7.40 11.02 8.01
C GLU A 263 7.09 11.22 9.51
N LEU A 264 6.31 10.30 10.12
CA LEU A 264 6.00 10.28 11.55
C LEU A 264 7.25 10.08 12.43
N ASN A 265 8.23 9.29 11.96
CA ASN A 265 9.49 9.11 12.67
C ASN A 265 10.44 10.33 12.53
N GLY A 266 10.15 11.26 11.62
CA GLY A 266 10.97 12.45 11.38
C GLY A 266 12.26 12.20 10.60
N GLU A 267 12.50 10.98 10.11
CA GLU A 267 13.67 10.64 9.26
C GLU A 267 13.35 10.88 7.78
N GLY A 268 12.08 10.71 7.36
CA GLY A 268 11.67 10.76 5.96
C GLY A 268 12.27 9.63 5.11
N ILE A 269 11.88 9.52 3.84
CA ILE A 269 12.49 8.58 2.89
C ILE A 269 13.44 9.31 1.96
N HIS A 270 14.68 8.83 1.88
CA HIS A 270 15.76 9.32 1.04
C HIS A 270 16.39 8.14 0.29
N PHE A 271 17.17 8.42 -0.76
CA PHE A 271 17.82 7.35 -1.53
C PHE A 271 18.75 6.47 -0.68
N ASP A 272 19.36 7.04 0.37
CA ASP A 272 20.27 6.33 1.26
C ASP A 272 19.54 5.33 2.19
N ASN A 273 18.28 5.61 2.54
CA ASN A 273 17.50 4.78 3.47
C ASN A 273 16.39 3.95 2.80
N LEU A 274 16.36 3.89 1.47
CA LEU A 274 15.29 3.24 0.69
C LEU A 274 15.09 1.74 1.04
N SER A 275 16.18 1.07 1.42
CA SER A 275 16.22 -0.36 1.78
C SER A 275 15.98 -0.62 3.26
N LYS A 276 15.92 0.43 4.09
CA LYS A 276 15.71 0.32 5.53
C LYS A 276 14.21 0.16 5.81
N GLY A 277 13.89 -0.69 6.79
CA GLY A 277 12.53 -0.79 7.32
C GLY A 277 12.20 0.36 8.28
N VAL A 278 10.92 0.61 8.50
CA VAL A 278 10.43 1.66 9.43
C VAL A 278 10.78 1.34 10.89
N SER A 279 10.71 0.06 11.25
CA SER A 279 11.02 -0.46 12.59
C SER A 279 12.12 -1.51 12.50
N VAL A 280 12.85 -1.71 13.60
CA VAL A 280 13.87 -2.76 13.71
C VAL A 280 13.23 -4.15 13.53
N ASP A 281 11.97 -4.29 13.95
CA ASP A 281 11.23 -5.56 13.92
C ASP A 281 10.56 -5.83 12.55
N ASP A 282 10.49 -4.84 11.65
CA ASP A 282 9.86 -4.98 10.32
C ASP A 282 10.82 -4.59 9.20
N GLY A 283 11.39 -5.59 8.52
CA GLY A 283 12.32 -5.41 7.39
C GLY A 283 11.64 -5.04 6.06
N PHE A 284 10.35 -4.71 6.06
CA PHE A 284 9.66 -4.29 4.85
C PHE A 284 10.04 -2.84 4.48
N SER A 285 10.54 -2.64 3.26
CA SER A 285 11.17 -1.39 2.83
C SER A 285 10.48 -0.76 1.62
N MET A 286 10.68 0.55 1.42
CA MET A 286 10.14 1.27 0.26
C MET A 286 10.72 0.75 -1.06
N LEU A 287 11.99 0.34 -1.05
CA LEU A 287 12.63 -0.29 -2.20
C LEU A 287 11.90 -1.57 -2.63
N THR A 288 11.47 -2.40 -1.68
CA THR A 288 10.71 -3.62 -1.99
C THR A 288 9.40 -3.28 -2.71
N VAL A 289 8.69 -2.24 -2.27
CA VAL A 289 7.45 -1.77 -2.94
C VAL A 289 7.72 -1.32 -4.37
N LEU A 290 8.77 -0.51 -4.59
CA LEU A 290 9.14 -0.04 -5.92
C LEU A 290 9.49 -1.18 -6.87
N ILE A 291 10.26 -2.16 -6.39
CA ILE A 291 10.61 -3.35 -7.17
C ILE A 291 9.36 -4.15 -7.51
N MET A 292 8.46 -4.37 -6.55
CA MET A 292 7.22 -5.13 -6.79
C MET A 292 6.30 -4.45 -7.81
N LEU A 293 6.16 -3.11 -7.76
CA LEU A 293 5.41 -2.36 -8.79
C LEU A 293 6.01 -2.55 -10.20
N LEU A 294 7.34 -2.61 -10.32
CA LEU A 294 7.99 -2.91 -11.59
C LEU A 294 7.78 -4.36 -12.01
N VAL A 295 7.83 -5.32 -11.08
CA VAL A 295 7.53 -6.73 -11.36
C VAL A 295 6.10 -6.89 -11.86
N ASP A 296 5.12 -6.24 -11.23
CA ASP A 296 3.73 -6.23 -11.68
C ASP A 296 3.60 -5.69 -13.09
N SER A 297 4.32 -4.60 -13.40
CA SER A 297 4.29 -4.03 -14.74
C SER A 297 4.79 -5.03 -15.81
N LEU A 298 5.83 -5.80 -15.50
CA LEU A 298 6.35 -6.84 -16.37
C LEU A 298 5.37 -8.01 -16.52
N ILE A 299 4.71 -8.42 -15.42
CA ILE A 299 3.69 -9.46 -15.43
C ILE A 299 2.51 -9.04 -16.32
N HIS A 300 1.98 -7.82 -16.15
CA HIS A 300 0.89 -7.31 -16.98
C HIS A 300 1.28 -7.18 -18.46
N CYS A 301 2.50 -6.70 -18.75
CA CYS A 301 3.02 -6.69 -20.12
C CYS A 301 3.13 -8.10 -20.72
N PHE A 302 3.60 -9.07 -19.94
CA PHE A 302 3.68 -10.46 -20.37
C PHE A 302 2.29 -11.04 -20.65
N ILE A 303 1.31 -10.78 -19.79
CA ILE A 303 -0.09 -11.18 -20.00
C ILE A 303 -0.62 -10.55 -21.29
N ALA A 304 -0.43 -9.24 -21.49
CA ALA A 304 -0.89 -8.56 -22.70
C ALA A 304 -0.28 -9.18 -23.97
N TRP A 305 1.03 -9.42 -23.97
CA TRP A 305 1.73 -10.04 -25.10
C TRP A 305 1.29 -11.49 -25.34
N TYR A 306 1.15 -12.28 -24.29
CA TYR A 306 0.75 -13.68 -24.38
C TYR A 306 -0.68 -13.84 -24.88
N VAL A 307 -1.62 -13.09 -24.31
CA VAL A 307 -3.04 -13.16 -24.69
C VAL A 307 -3.23 -12.66 -26.11
N GLU A 308 -2.49 -11.63 -26.54
CA GLU A 308 -2.58 -11.15 -27.93
C GLU A 308 -2.08 -12.20 -28.94
N ALA A 309 -1.04 -12.97 -28.59
CA ALA A 309 -0.52 -14.03 -29.46
C ALA A 309 -1.49 -15.23 -29.57
N VAL A 310 -2.16 -15.58 -28.47
CA VAL A 310 -3.09 -16.73 -28.41
C VAL A 310 -4.48 -16.37 -28.94
N PHE A 311 -4.98 -15.18 -28.59
CA PHE A 311 -6.30 -14.67 -28.96
C PHE A 311 -6.21 -13.32 -29.67
N PRO A 312 -5.70 -13.28 -30.92
CA PRO A 312 -5.54 -12.03 -31.66
C PRO A 312 -6.88 -11.39 -32.11
N GLY A 313 -8.02 -12.06 -31.89
CA GLY A 313 -9.36 -11.58 -32.27
C GLY A 313 -9.88 -12.18 -33.58
N GLU A 314 -10.94 -11.60 -34.15
CA GLU A 314 -11.67 -12.14 -35.32
C GLU A 314 -10.84 -12.27 -36.61
N TYR A 315 -9.71 -11.56 -36.72
CA TYR A 315 -8.96 -11.43 -37.99
C TYR A 315 -7.47 -11.79 -37.88
N GLY A 316 -6.99 -12.18 -36.70
CA GLY A 316 -5.62 -12.66 -36.52
C GLY A 316 -5.56 -14.18 -36.51
N VAL A 317 -4.43 -14.75 -36.93
CA VAL A 317 -4.20 -16.20 -36.85
C VAL A 317 -3.81 -16.55 -35.40
N PRO A 318 -4.63 -17.29 -34.64
CA PRO A 318 -4.32 -17.64 -33.26
C PRO A 318 -3.14 -18.62 -33.19
N GLN A 319 -2.19 -18.37 -32.28
CA GLN A 319 -1.14 -19.34 -31.97
C GLN A 319 -1.64 -20.35 -30.92
N PRO A 320 -1.16 -21.61 -30.97
CA PRO A 320 -1.56 -22.61 -29.98
C PRO A 320 -1.10 -22.21 -28.57
N PHE A 321 -1.90 -22.53 -27.55
CA PHE A 321 -1.63 -22.20 -26.13
C PHE A 321 -0.23 -22.62 -25.63
N TYR A 322 0.33 -23.71 -26.17
CA TYR A 322 1.66 -24.22 -25.80
C TYR A 322 2.81 -23.60 -26.61
N PHE A 323 2.60 -22.47 -27.29
CA PHE A 323 3.61 -21.77 -28.10
C PHE A 323 4.90 -21.42 -27.35
N LEU A 324 4.82 -21.26 -26.02
CA LEU A 324 6.00 -21.05 -25.17
C LEU A 324 6.95 -22.26 -25.16
N PHE A 325 6.44 -23.48 -25.32
CA PHE A 325 7.21 -24.73 -25.35
C PHE A 325 7.59 -25.20 -26.76
N LEU A 326 7.10 -24.53 -27.81
CA LEU A 326 7.46 -24.83 -29.20
C LEU A 326 8.79 -24.15 -29.58
N ASN A 327 9.71 -24.93 -30.17
CA ASN A 327 11.00 -24.45 -30.66
C ASN A 327 10.85 -23.24 -31.59
N PHE A 328 11.80 -22.29 -31.54
CA PHE A 328 11.79 -21.05 -32.34
C PHE A 328 11.57 -21.29 -33.85
N ARG A 329 12.02 -22.44 -34.38
CA ARG A 329 11.86 -22.86 -35.78
C ARG A 329 10.44 -23.33 -36.14
N GLN A 330 9.66 -23.81 -35.16
CA GLN A 330 8.25 -24.20 -35.34
C GLN A 330 7.30 -23.00 -35.23
N ARG A 331 7.70 -21.95 -34.50
CA ARG A 331 6.96 -20.67 -34.39
C ARG A 331 6.73 -20.02 -35.75
N PHE A 332 7.73 -20.03 -36.64
CA PHE A 332 7.61 -19.53 -38.03
C PHE A 332 6.84 -20.47 -38.97
N LYS A 333 6.87 -21.79 -38.75
CA LYS A 333 6.18 -22.77 -39.61
C LYS A 333 4.66 -22.77 -39.45
N CYS A 334 4.13 -22.46 -38.27
CA CYS A 334 2.68 -22.31 -38.07
C CYS A 334 2.11 -21.04 -38.71
N GLY A 335 2.89 -19.94 -38.76
CA GLY A 335 2.49 -18.72 -39.49
C GLY A 335 2.36 -18.95 -41.00
N ALA A 336 3.26 -19.75 -41.59
CA ALA A 336 3.24 -20.02 -43.03
C ALA A 336 2.14 -20.99 -43.49
N LYS A 337 1.66 -21.89 -42.61
CA LYS A 337 0.60 -22.86 -42.98
C LYS A 337 -0.81 -22.27 -42.98
N SER A 338 -1.02 -21.10 -42.38
CA SER A 338 -2.33 -20.45 -42.33
C SER A 338 -2.59 -19.49 -43.51
N CYS A 339 -1.61 -19.27 -44.39
CA CYS A 339 -1.75 -18.46 -45.61
C CYS A 339 -2.18 -19.27 -46.85
N HIS A 340 -2.46 -20.57 -46.69
CA HIS A 340 -2.96 -21.45 -47.74
C HIS A 340 -4.29 -22.09 -47.32
N VAL A 341 -5.35 -21.27 -47.24
CA VAL A 341 -6.74 -21.69 -47.50
C VAL A 341 -7.45 -20.54 -48.16
#